data_AF-A0A2G5X3Y2-F1
#
_entry.id   AF-A0A2G5X3Y2-F1
#
_cell.length_a   1.000
_cell.length_b   1.000
_cell.length_c   1.000
_cell.angle_alpha   90.00
_cell.angle_beta   90.00
_cell.angle_gamma   90.00
#
_symmetry.space_group_name_H-M   'P 1'
#
loop_
_entity.id
_entity.type
_entity.pdbx_description
1 polymer ?
#
loop_
_entity_poly.entity_id
_entity_poly.type
_entity_poly.pdbx_seq_one_letter_code
_entity_poly.pdbx_strand_id
1 'polypeptide(L)'
;PDDYEGVALENSVEKQVNGKTKKFLKGARLSYYPSGVNIFTKTTGMKYPEREDMAYKDIKKIVGAGTPHYKKSINIADKQSEFTNTITYEQYNLKRT
;
A
#
# COMPACT_ATOMS: atom_id res chain seq x y z
N PRO A 1 32.00 -20.57 15.70
CA PRO A 1 31.16 -20.84 14.51
C PRO A 1 31.27 -19.65 13.57
N ASP A 2 32.27 -19.73 12.69
CA ASP A 2 32.83 -18.69 11.83
C ASP A 2 32.16 -18.71 10.45
N ASP A 3 30.83 -18.84 10.43
CA ASP A 3 30.09 -19.26 9.23
C ASP A 3 29.40 -18.07 8.52
N TYR A 4 29.67 -16.83 8.95
CA TYR A 4 28.98 -15.62 8.49
C TYR A 4 29.66 -14.87 7.34
N GLU A 5 30.93 -15.15 7.04
CA GLU A 5 31.68 -14.39 6.02
C GLU A 5 31.21 -14.68 4.57
N GLY A 6 30.76 -15.91 4.30
CA GLY A 6 30.39 -16.35 2.95
C GLY A 6 29.12 -15.71 2.39
N VAL A 7 28.14 -15.40 3.25
CA VAL A 7 26.81 -14.87 2.84
C VAL A 7 26.86 -13.37 2.52
N ALA A 8 27.85 -12.65 3.06
CA ALA A 8 28.01 -11.21 2.89
C ALA A 8 28.51 -10.81 1.49
N LEU A 9 29.25 -11.70 0.80
CA LEU A 9 29.80 -11.41 -0.53
C LEU A 9 28.74 -11.48 -1.63
N GLU A 10 27.82 -12.44 -1.56
CA GLU A 10 26.82 -12.73 -2.60
C GLU A 10 25.75 -11.62 -2.73
N ASN A 11 25.47 -10.88 -1.64
CA ASN A 11 24.43 -9.84 -1.58
C ASN A 11 24.98 -8.41 -1.59
N SER A 12 26.26 -8.24 -1.93
CA SER A 12 26.92 -6.94 -2.00
C SER A 12 26.69 -6.28 -3.37
N VAL A 13 26.28 -5.01 -3.35
CA VAL A 13 26.10 -4.19 -4.57
C VAL A 13 26.89 -2.90 -4.44
N GLU A 14 27.70 -2.60 -5.44
CA GLU A 14 28.41 -1.33 -5.53
C GLU A 14 27.54 -0.27 -6.20
N LYS A 15 27.44 0.91 -5.58
CA LYS A 15 26.76 2.07 -6.16
C LYS A 15 27.59 3.34 -5.97
N GLN A 16 27.58 4.19 -6.98
CA GLN A 16 28.11 5.55 -6.89
C GLN A 16 27.14 6.42 -6.10
N VAL A 17 27.60 6.98 -4.97
CA VAL A 17 26.81 7.91 -4.15
C VAL A 17 27.68 9.11 -3.83
N ASN A 18 27.25 10.30 -4.26
CA ASN A 18 27.98 11.57 -4.11
C ASN A 18 29.43 11.51 -4.64
N GLY A 19 29.63 10.92 -5.82
CA GLY A 19 30.94 10.83 -6.48
C GLY A 19 31.92 9.84 -5.86
N LYS A 20 31.49 9.00 -4.92
CA LYS A 20 32.30 7.93 -4.33
C LYS A 20 31.61 6.57 -4.49
N THR A 21 32.39 5.55 -4.84
CA THR A 21 31.92 4.15 -4.88
C THR A 21 31.71 3.65 -3.46
N LYS A 22 30.50 3.20 -3.15
CA LYS A 22 30.16 2.59 -1.85
C LYS A 22 29.64 1.17 -2.06
N LYS A 23 30.09 0.24 -1.22
CA LYS A 23 29.59 -1.13 -1.13
C LYS A 23 28.37 -1.16 -0.20
N PHE A 24 27.26 -1.70 -0.70
CA PHE A 24 26.03 -1.90 0.06
C PHE A 24 25.77 -3.38 0.22
N LEU A 25 25.71 -3.87 1.46
CA LEU A 25 25.22 -5.21 1.74
C LEU A 25 23.69 -5.15 1.88
N LYS A 26 22.97 -5.77 0.93
CA LYS A 26 21.51 -5.86 0.99
C LYS A 26 21.11 -6.63 2.25
N GLY A 27 20.13 -6.11 3.01
CA GLY A 27 19.65 -6.74 4.23
C GLY A 27 20.48 -6.49 5.50
N ALA A 28 21.64 -5.85 5.41
CA ALA A 28 22.51 -5.61 6.58
C ALA A 28 21.85 -4.78 7.71
N ARG A 29 20.85 -3.96 7.39
CA ARG A 29 20.09 -3.20 8.39
C ARG A 29 19.07 -4.06 9.15
N LEU A 30 18.64 -5.20 8.59
CA LEU A 30 17.56 -6.01 9.15
C LEU A 30 17.94 -6.62 10.51
N SER A 31 19.22 -6.94 10.71
CA SER A 31 19.74 -7.47 11.98
C SER A 31 19.62 -6.50 13.16
N TYR A 32 19.58 -5.19 12.90
CA TYR A 32 19.43 -4.16 13.93
C TYR A 32 17.96 -3.92 14.32
N TYR A 33 17.01 -4.44 13.54
CA TYR A 33 15.59 -4.35 13.87
C TYR A 33 15.18 -5.60 14.66
N PRO A 34 14.55 -5.44 15.84
CA PRO A 34 14.02 -6.58 16.57
C PRO A 34 13.01 -7.35 15.72
N SER A 35 12.95 -8.67 15.90
CA SER A 35 11.95 -9.47 15.20
C SER A 35 10.53 -8.99 15.57
N GLY A 36 9.66 -8.88 14.56
CA GLY A 36 8.27 -8.46 14.72
C GLY A 36 8.00 -6.95 14.71
N VAL A 37 9.03 -6.09 14.54
CA VAL A 37 8.79 -4.65 14.37
C VAL A 37 8.36 -4.31 12.94
N ASN A 38 7.40 -3.39 12.81
CA ASN A 38 7.03 -2.85 11.52
C ASN A 38 8.06 -1.79 11.08
N ILE A 39 8.87 -2.12 10.08
CA ILE A 39 9.92 -1.24 9.53
C ILE A 39 9.30 0.02 8.89
N PHE A 40 8.06 -0.07 8.41
CA PHE A 40 7.33 1.06 7.84
C PHE A 40 6.21 1.48 8.78
N THR A 41 6.53 2.44 9.65
CA THR A 41 5.51 3.13 10.44
C THR A 41 4.98 4.34 9.68
N LYS A 42 3.73 4.68 9.99
CA LYS A 42 3.15 5.95 9.57
C LYS A 42 3.95 7.10 10.17
N THR A 43 4.24 8.13 9.39
CA THR A 43 4.93 9.32 9.88
C THR A 43 4.13 10.03 10.96
N THR A 44 4.82 10.51 12.00
CA THR A 44 4.22 11.30 13.07
C THR A 44 3.51 12.51 12.47
N GLY A 45 2.20 12.64 12.71
CA GLY A 45 1.39 13.77 12.23
C GLY A 45 0.53 13.51 10.98
N MET A 46 0.67 12.38 10.30
CA MET A 46 -0.24 12.04 9.21
C MET A 46 -1.64 11.75 9.78
N LYS A 47 -2.71 12.28 9.19
CA LYS A 47 -4.11 11.97 9.56
C LYS A 47 -4.72 11.08 8.49
N TYR A 48 -5.45 10.04 8.91
CA TYR A 48 -6.23 9.24 7.96
C TYR A 48 -7.45 10.06 7.51
N PRO A 49 -7.94 9.86 6.28
CA PRO A 49 -9.21 10.45 5.88
C PRO A 49 -10.32 9.90 6.77
N GLU A 50 -11.26 10.77 7.13
CA GLU A 50 -12.48 10.38 7.81
C GLU A 50 -13.36 9.55 6.85
N ARG A 51 -13.98 8.51 7.38
CA ARG A 51 -14.90 7.65 6.62
C ARG A 51 -16.31 7.99 7.06
N GLU A 52 -17.15 8.35 6.10
CA GLU A 52 -18.56 8.63 6.33
C GLU A 52 -19.41 7.57 5.64
N ASP A 53 -20.30 6.93 6.42
CA ASP A 53 -21.29 6.01 5.89
C ASP A 53 -22.53 6.79 5.47
N MET A 54 -22.83 6.77 4.17
CA MET A 54 -23.99 7.47 3.62
C MET A 54 -24.61 6.73 2.44
N ALA A 55 -25.87 7.06 2.14
CA ALA A 55 -26.56 6.47 1.00
C ALA A 55 -25.93 6.94 -0.33
N TYR A 56 -25.85 6.03 -1.31
CA TYR A 56 -25.22 6.31 -2.61
C TYR A 56 -25.83 7.51 -3.35
N LYS A 57 -27.14 7.73 -3.19
CA LYS A 57 -27.85 8.88 -3.77
C LYS A 57 -27.29 10.22 -3.27
N ASP A 58 -26.86 10.28 -2.01
CA ASP A 58 -26.36 11.50 -1.39
C ASP A 58 -24.87 11.70 -1.73
N ILE A 59 -24.10 10.62 -1.85
CA ILE A 59 -22.74 10.64 -2.43
C ILE A 59 -22.75 11.23 -3.85
N LYS A 60 -23.69 10.81 -4.70
CA LYS A 60 -23.80 11.31 -6.07
C LYS A 60 -24.09 12.82 -6.14
N LYS A 61 -24.78 13.40 -5.15
CA LYS A 61 -24.97 14.85 -5.08
C LYS A 61 -23.65 15.58 -4.80
N ILE A 62 -22.80 15.02 -3.94
CA ILE A 62 -21.48 15.58 -3.61
C ILE A 62 -20.52 15.46 -4.80
N VAL A 63 -20.53 14.30 -5.48
CA VAL A 63 -19.67 14.04 -6.65
C VAL A 63 -20.13 14.82 -7.89
N GLY A 64 -21.42 15.13 -8.00
CA GLY A 64 -21.99 15.83 -9.14
C GLY A 64 -21.86 15.03 -10.44
N ALA A 65 -21.50 15.73 -11.53
CA ALA A 65 -21.31 15.14 -12.85
C ALA A 65 -19.92 14.50 -13.06
N GLY A 66 -19.11 14.35 -12.01
CA GLY A 66 -17.77 13.79 -12.10
C GLY A 66 -17.79 12.33 -12.59
N THR A 67 -16.90 11.99 -13.53
CA THR A 67 -16.70 10.61 -13.98
C THR A 67 -15.72 9.89 -13.06
N PRO A 68 -16.00 8.62 -12.68
CA PRO A 68 -15.08 7.87 -11.83
C PRO A 68 -13.82 7.54 -12.63
N HIS A 69 -12.66 7.76 -12.04
CA HIS A 69 -11.37 7.36 -12.62
C HIS A 69 -11.17 5.85 -12.52
N TYR A 70 -11.70 5.25 -11.45
CA TYR A 70 -11.64 3.82 -11.23
C TYR A 70 -13.01 3.31 -10.78
N LYS A 71 -13.39 2.15 -11.34
CA LYS A 71 -14.59 1.44 -10.97
C LYS A 71 -14.32 -0.06 -10.96
N LYS A 72 -14.76 -0.74 -9.91
CA LYS A 72 -14.69 -2.19 -9.76
C LYS A 72 -15.98 -2.71 -9.15
N SER A 73 -16.55 -3.76 -9.72
CA SER A 73 -17.70 -4.46 -9.15
C SER A 73 -17.32 -5.88 -8.79
N ILE A 74 -17.74 -6.32 -7.61
CA ILE A 74 -17.52 -7.67 -7.09
C ILE A 74 -18.89 -8.28 -6.85
N ASN A 75 -19.16 -9.39 -7.54
CA ASN A 75 -20.39 -10.15 -7.35
C ASN A 75 -20.13 -11.26 -6.33
N ILE A 76 -20.93 -11.26 -5.27
CA ILE A 76 -20.96 -12.28 -4.24
C ILE A 76 -22.24 -13.07 -4.50
N ALA A 77 -22.09 -14.31 -4.93
CA ALA A 77 -23.19 -15.24 -5.15
C ALA A 77 -22.96 -16.49 -4.32
N ASP A 78 -23.93 -16.84 -3.49
CA ASP A 78 -23.95 -18.11 -2.77
C ASP A 78 -25.00 -19.03 -3.41
N LYS A 79 -24.54 -20.18 -3.91
CA LYS A 79 -25.37 -21.17 -4.61
C LYS A 79 -26.25 -21.98 -3.66
N GLN A 80 -25.93 -22.03 -2.36
CA GLN A 80 -26.68 -22.82 -1.40
C GLN A 80 -27.85 -22.03 -0.79
N SER A 81 -27.71 -20.72 -0.65
CA SER A 81 -28.71 -19.85 -0.02
C SER A 81 -29.48 -18.97 -1.00
N GLU A 82 -29.31 -19.14 -2.32
CA GLU A 82 -29.90 -18.28 -3.37
C GLU A 82 -29.61 -16.77 -3.17
N PHE A 83 -28.52 -16.45 -2.45
CA PHE A 83 -28.14 -15.07 -2.14
C PHE A 83 -27.26 -14.48 -3.24
N THR A 84 -27.60 -13.27 -3.67
CA THR A 84 -26.78 -12.49 -4.60
C THR A 84 -26.61 -11.05 -4.12
N ASN A 85 -25.38 -10.54 -4.14
CA ASN A 85 -25.05 -9.17 -3.80
C ASN A 85 -23.90 -8.67 -4.67
N THR A 86 -24.00 -7.43 -5.15
CA THR A 86 -22.96 -6.78 -5.94
C THR A 86 -22.41 -5.58 -5.19
N ILE A 87 -21.13 -5.66 -4.80
CA ILE A 87 -20.41 -4.55 -4.18
C ILE A 87 -19.69 -3.77 -5.28
N THR A 88 -20.02 -2.48 -5.41
CA THR A 88 -19.39 -1.59 -6.40
C THR A 88 -18.53 -0.55 -5.70
N TYR A 89 -17.27 -0.48 -6.11
CA TYR A 89 -16.29 0.50 -5.68
C TYR A 89 -16.09 1.52 -6.79
N GLU A 90 -16.17 2.80 -6.45
CA GLU A 90 -15.96 3.91 -7.37
C GLU A 90 -15.01 4.93 -6.73
N GLN A 91 -14.05 5.43 -7.51
CA GLN A 91 -13.11 6.46 -7.07
C GLN A 91 -13.20 7.68 -7.98
N TYR A 92 -13.32 8.85 -7.37
CA TYR A 92 -13.45 10.13 -8.05
C TYR A 92 -12.32 11.08 -7.64
N ASN A 93 -11.75 11.78 -8.61
CA ASN A 93 -10.78 12.85 -8.38
C ASN A 93 -11.50 14.20 -8.45
N LEU A 94 -12.06 14.63 -7.32
CA LEU A 94 -12.89 15.84 -7.24
C LEU A 94 -12.11 17.14 -7.49
N LYS A 95 -10.84 17.20 -7.10
CA LYS A 95 -9.96 18.38 -7.26
C LYS A 95 -9.00 18.18 -8.43
N ARG A 96 -9.51 18.13 -9.65
CA ARG A 96 -8.66 18.15 -10.86
C ARG A 96 -8.76 19.52 -11.52
N THR A 97 -8.03 20.47 -10.96
CA THR A 97 -7.78 21.81 -11.51
C THR A 97 -6.32 22.16 -11.26
#